data_AF-A0A2A4TNC0-F1
#
_entry.id   AF-A0A2A4TNC0-F1
#
_cell.length_a   1.000
_cell.length_b   1.000
_cell.length_c   1.000
_cell.angle_alpha   90.00
_cell.angle_beta   90.00
_cell.angle_gamma   90.00
#
_symmetry.space_group_name_H-M   'P 1'
#
loop_
_entity.id
_entity.type
_entity.pdbx_description
1 polymer ?
#
loop_
_entity_poly.entity_id
_entity_poly.type
_entity_poly.pdbx_seq_one_letter_code
_entity_poly.pdbx_strand_id
1 'polypeptide(L)' 'MNYYRNISPELKRKFLSEIISIIDGLEIHPEHHMVRYKNIQIAHANSFLFAVHFNISKNSVYVLNVLHHR' A
#
# COMPACT_ATOMS: atom_id res chain seq x y z
N MET A 1 1.41 2.60 12.16
CA MET A 1 0.34 3.60 12.46
C MET A 1 0.66 4.52 13.64
N ASN A 2 1.05 4.02 14.83
CA ASN A 2 1.29 4.88 16.01
C ASN A 2 2.48 5.85 15.85
N TYR A 3 3.49 5.48 15.06
CA TYR A 3 4.65 6.33 14.79
C TYR A 3 4.27 7.74 14.32
N TYR A 4 3.54 7.85 13.21
CA TYR A 4 3.12 9.15 12.69
C TYR A 4 2.13 9.88 13.60
N ARG A 5 1.33 9.15 14.39
CA ARG A 5 0.42 9.76 15.38
C ARG A 5 1.19 10.52 16.46
N ASN A 6 2.30 9.95 16.92
CA ASN A 6 3.12 10.55 17.97
C ASN A 6 3.88 11.80 17.47
N ILE A 7 4.09 11.92 16.15
CA ILE A 7 4.67 13.10 15.51
C ILE A 7 3.61 14.17 15.29
N SER A 8 2.51 13.82 14.61
CA SER A 8 1.37 14.70 14.38
C SER A 8 0.11 13.91 14.00
N PRO A 9 -1.06 14.22 14.59
CA PRO A 9 -2.33 13.62 14.19
C PRO A 9 -2.65 13.81 12.71
N GLU A 10 -2.28 14.96 12.12
CA GLU A 10 -2.46 15.23 10.71
C GLU A 10 -1.58 14.32 9.84
N LEU A 11 -0.33 14.09 10.26
CA LEU A 11 0.58 13.23 9.52
C LEU A 11 0.09 11.77 9.51
N LYS A 12 -0.47 11.30 10.62
CA LYS A 12 -1.18 10.02 10.67
C LYS A 12 -2.32 10.00 9.66
N ARG A 13 -3.15 11.06 9.61
CA ARG A 13 -4.29 11.14 8.67
C ARG A 13 -3.82 11.09 7.21
N LYS A 14 -2.77 11.85 6.85
CA LYS A 14 -2.18 11.83 5.51
C LYS A 14 -1.67 10.45 5.12
N PHE A 15 -0.91 9.81 6.01
CA PHE A 15 -0.43 8.44 5.80
C PHE A 15 -1.58 7.45 5.52
N LEU A 16 -2.64 7.52 6.31
CA LEU A 16 -3.79 6.63 6.13
C LEU A 16 -4.55 6.90 4.84
N SER A 17 -4.78 8.17 4.53
CA SER A 17 -5.44 8.57 3.29
C SER A 17 -4.68 8.06 2.07
N GLU A 18 -3.35 8.08 2.10
CA GLU A 18 -2.53 7.61 1.00
C GLU A 18 -2.55 6.09 0.86
N ILE A 19 -2.43 5.34 1.97
CA ILE A 19 -2.54 3.88 1.92
C ILE A 19 -3.92 3.43 1.43
N ILE A 20 -5.00 4.09 1.87
CA ILE A 20 -6.36 3.82 1.40
C ILE A 20 -6.47 4.09 -0.09
N SER A 21 -6.01 5.25 -0.55
CA SER A 21 -6.03 5.60 -1.98
C SER A 21 -5.27 4.60 -2.86
N ILE A 22 -4.18 4.02 -2.35
CA ILE A 22 -3.46 2.94 -3.06
C ILE A 22 -4.35 1.70 -3.16
N ILE A 23 -4.94 1.26 -2.05
CA ILE A 23 -5.80 0.07 -2.02
C ILE A 23 -7.01 0.24 -2.92
N ASP A 24 -7.66 1.40 -2.90
CA ASP A 24 -8.78 1.72 -3.78
C ASP A 24 -8.35 1.67 -5.26
N GLY A 25 -7.15 2.16 -5.58
CA GLY A 25 -6.58 2.06 -6.92
C GLY A 25 -6.29 0.61 -7.36
N LEU A 26 -5.89 -0.24 -6.42
CA LEU A 26 -5.68 -1.67 -6.69
C LEU A 26 -6.99 -2.40 -7.00
N GLU A 27 -8.14 -1.94 -6.50
CA GLU A 27 -9.43 -2.55 -6.85
C GLU A 27 -9.79 -2.34 -8.32
N ILE A 28 -9.39 -1.19 -8.89
CA ILE A 28 -9.75 -0.79 -10.25
C ILE A 28 -8.80 -1.40 -11.28
N HIS A 29 -7.48 -1.35 -11.04
CA HIS A 29 -6.45 -1.82 -11.98
C HIS A 29 -5.27 -2.51 -11.27
N PRO A 30 -5.50 -3.68 -10.64
CA PRO A 30 -4.45 -4.36 -9.90
C PRO A 30 -3.27 -4.82 -10.78
N GLU A 31 -3.51 -5.11 -12.06
CA GLU A 31 -2.51 -5.57 -13.03
C GLU A 31 -1.45 -4.54 -13.44
N HIS A 32 -1.65 -3.26 -13.12
CA HIS A 32 -0.68 -2.20 -13.42
C HIS A 32 0.61 -2.31 -12.61
N HIS A 33 0.65 -3.18 -11.60
CA HIS A 33 1.84 -3.39 -10.78
C HIS A 33 2.62 -4.63 -11.25
N MET A 34 3.92 -4.43 -11.47
CA MET A 34 4.81 -5.51 -11.89
C MET A 34 4.90 -6.59 -10.80
N VAL A 35 4.72 -7.85 -11.21
CA VAL A 35 4.96 -9.01 -10.35
C VAL A 35 6.45 -9.09 -10.01
N ARG A 36 6.77 -9.20 -8.73
CA ARG A 36 8.13 -9.34 -8.24
C ARG A 36 8.46 -10.80 -7.93
N TYR A 37 8.18 -11.26 -6.70
CA TYR A 37 8.52 -12.60 -6.23
C TYR A 37 7.26 -13.32 -5.76
N LYS A 38 7.16 -14.64 -5.99
CA LYS A 38 6.02 -15.47 -5.53
C LYS A 38 4.63 -14.86 -5.84
N ASN A 39 4.46 -14.26 -7.02
CA ASN A 39 3.24 -13.55 -7.43
C ASN A 39 2.84 -12.34 -6.57
N ILE A 40 3.79 -11.78 -5.81
CA ILE A 40 3.60 -10.56 -5.03
C ILE A 40 3.90 -9.36 -5.91
N GLN A 41 2.97 -8.42 -5.90
CA GLN A 41 3.08 -7.11 -6.51
C GLN A 41 3.26 -6.06 -5.41
N ILE A 42 3.85 -4.92 -5.78
CA ILE A 42 4.21 -3.86 -4.83
C ILE A 42 3.67 -2.54 -5.38
N ALA A 43 2.87 -1.85 -4.56
CA ALA A 43 2.40 -0.50 -4.81
C ALA A 43 3.06 0.46 -3.83
N HIS A 44 3.84 1.41 -4.34
CA HIS A 44 4.59 2.35 -3.51
C HIS A 44 3.73 3.57 -3.15
N ALA A 45 3.83 4.03 -1.91
CA ALA A 45 3.37 5.36 -1.55
C ALA A 45 4.30 6.41 -2.17
N ASN A 46 3.72 7.52 -2.61
CA ASN A 46 4.41 8.63 -3.23
C ASN A 46 5.07 9.54 -2.18
N SER A 47 4.36 9.83 -1.08
CA SER A 47 4.81 10.78 -0.05
C SER A 47 5.48 10.09 1.13
N PHE A 48 5.29 8.78 1.28
CA PHE A 48 5.81 8.01 2.40
C PHE A 48 6.72 6.88 1.93
N LEU A 49 7.75 6.59 2.72
CA LEU A 49 8.67 5.46 2.53
C LEU A 49 8.00 4.13 2.93
N PHE A 50 6.86 3.83 2.32
CA PHE A 50 6.07 2.64 2.56
C PHE A 50 5.54 2.09 1.25
N ALA A 51 5.32 0.78 1.21
CA ALA A 51 4.71 0.10 0.09
C ALA A 51 3.70 -0.93 0.56
N VAL A 52 2.62 -1.07 -0.21
CA VAL A 52 1.59 -2.09 -0.06
C VAL A 52 2.03 -3.31 -0.86
N HIS A 53 2.25 -4.42 -0.18
CA HIS A 53 2.54 -5.71 -0.78
C HIS A 53 1.23 -6.47 -0.92
N PHE A 54 0.90 -6.90 -2.13
CA PHE A 54 -0.35 -7.58 -2.41
C PHE A 54 -0.16 -8.69 -3.44
N ASN A 55 -1.16 -9.56 -3.58
CA ASN A 55 -1.25 -10.46 -4.73
C ASN A 55 -2.67 -10.48 -5.28
N ILE A 56 -2.80 -10.96 -6.50
CA ILE A 56 -4.09 -11.15 -7.17
C ILE A 56 -4.34 -12.66 -7.23
N SER A 57 -5.46 -13.12 -6.71
CA SER A 57 -5.88 -14.52 -6.82
C SER A 57 -7.38 -14.60 -7.01
N LYS A 58 -7.83 -15.46 -7.94
CA LYS A 58 -9.26 -15.73 -8.18
C LYS A 58 -10.12 -14.45 -8.27
N ASN A 59 -9.63 -13.44 -8.99
CA ASN A 59 -10.31 -12.16 -9.18
C ASN A 59 -10.48 -11.33 -7.89
N SER A 60 -9.59 -11.52 -6.92
CA SER A 60 -9.54 -10.74 -5.67
C SER A 60 -8.11 -10.25 -5.42
N VAL A 61 -8.01 -9.05 -4.88
CA VAL A 61 -6.74 -8.46 -4.40
C VAL A 61 -6.61 -8.78 -2.92
N TYR A 62 -5.50 -9.41 -2.53
CA TYR A 62 -5.18 -9.64 -1.13
C TYR A 62 -4.00 -8.76 -0.72
N VAL A 63 -4.28 -7.81 0.16
CA VAL A 63 -3.24 -7.01 0.81
C VAL A 63 -2.55 -7.90 1.86
N LEU A 64 -1.27 -8.18 1.63
CA LEU A 64 -0.47 -9.06 2.49
C LEU A 64 0.13 -8.26 3.65
N ASN A 65 0.78 -7.14 3.34
CA ASN A 65 1.44 -6.28 4.32
C ASN A 65 1.61 -4.85 3.80
N VAL A 66 1.78 -3.90 4.72
CA VAL A 66 2.27 -2.56 4.43
C VAL A 66 3.62 -2.39 5.10
N LEU A 67 4.69 -2.32 4.31
CA LEU A 67 6.07 -2.36 4.80
C LEU A 67 6.79 -1.06 4.49
N HIS A 68 7.70 -0.66 5.39
CA HIS A 68 8.59 0.46 5.13
C HIS A 68 9.52 0.10 3.97
N HIS A 69 9.56 0.94 2.93
CA HIS A 69 10.33 0.74 1.71
C HIS A 69 11.40 1.84 1.59
N ARG A 70 12.63 1.48 1.25
CA ARG A 70 13.78 2.39 1.13
C ARG A 70 14.29 2.40 -0.30
#